data_AF-A0A3D9E4B1-F1
#
_entry.id   AF-A0A3D9E4B1-F1
#
_cell.length_a   1.000
_cell.length_b   1.000
_cell.length_c   1.000
_cell.angle_alpha   90.00
_cell.angle_beta   90.00
_cell.angle_gamma   90.00
#
_symmetry.space_group_name_H-M   'P 1'
#
loop_
_entity.id
_entity.type
_entity.pdbx_description
1 polymer ?
#
loop_
_entity_poly.entity_id
_entity_poly.type
_entity_poly.pdbx_seq_one_letter_code
_entity_poly.pdbx_strand_id
1 'polypeptide(L)'
;MTTPSSERAFDVRHVQLARALFAALAAVMVTFSSDHSAPLGLGVFSGFALATGLVFALSVWLVHPRGERLTPALLAVVSLVAGMVGSVGSWRTTGVFFGVVIAWALLSGAVELVGALRQRKTVGAAGARDGVLIGILSLVLGVVLMLPIQQYALDYSIAGAGSFTLTGITIAVGLFGGYAAVVAVFLAIAGFSPRRPEPVPAVPSEEAAS
;
A
#
# COMPACT_ATOMS: atom_id res chain seq x y z
N MET A 1 -33.70 -9.94 24.62
CA MET A 1 -32.33 -10.42 24.90
C MET A 1 -31.52 -10.29 23.62
N THR A 2 -30.84 -9.16 23.41
CA THR A 2 -29.97 -8.98 22.24
C THR A 2 -28.66 -9.69 22.54
N THR A 3 -28.38 -10.76 21.81
CA THR A 3 -27.08 -11.43 21.89
C THR A 3 -26.00 -10.39 21.57
N PRO A 4 -24.97 -10.20 22.42
CA PRO A 4 -23.87 -9.31 22.06
C PRO A 4 -23.31 -9.77 20.72
N SER A 5 -23.18 -8.84 19.77
CA SER A 5 -22.53 -9.12 18.50
C SER A 5 -21.15 -9.69 18.81
N SER A 6 -20.90 -10.95 18.43
CA SER A 6 -19.57 -11.56 18.53
C SER A 6 -18.55 -10.57 17.95
N GLU A 7 -17.61 -10.11 18.79
CA GLU A 7 -16.51 -9.28 18.33
C GLU A 7 -15.76 -10.07 17.24
N ARG A 8 -15.73 -9.55 16.01
CA ARG A 8 -14.99 -10.20 14.92
C ARG A 8 -13.51 -10.23 15.31
N ALA A 9 -12.89 -11.40 15.23
CA ALA A 9 -11.46 -11.56 15.51
C ALA A 9 -10.56 -10.69 14.60
N PHE A 10 -11.00 -10.43 13.37
CA PHE A 10 -10.30 -9.57 12.41
C PHE A 10 -11.19 -8.42 11.94
N ASP A 11 -10.53 -7.29 11.66
CA ASP A 11 -11.16 -6.00 11.35
C ASP A 11 -10.17 -5.17 10.51
N VAL A 12 -10.64 -4.12 9.86
CA VAL A 12 -9.90 -3.27 8.92
C VAL A 12 -8.59 -2.75 9.50
N ARG A 13 -8.52 -2.43 10.80
CA ARG A 13 -7.28 -1.99 11.45
C ARG A 13 -6.15 -3.02 11.34
N HIS A 14 -6.48 -4.31 11.40
CA HIS A 14 -5.51 -5.38 11.32
C HIS A 14 -4.95 -5.49 9.90
N VAL A 15 -5.77 -5.21 8.89
CA VAL A 15 -5.34 -5.08 7.49
C VAL A 15 -4.39 -3.89 7.33
N GLN A 16 -4.73 -2.74 7.93
CA GLN A 16 -3.89 -1.55 7.89
C GLN A 16 -2.53 -1.79 8.56
N LEU A 17 -2.50 -2.40 9.76
CA LEU A 17 -1.27 -2.72 10.49
C LEU A 17 -0.40 -3.74 9.74
N ALA A 18 -1.00 -4.78 9.15
CA ALA A 18 -0.26 -5.76 8.36
C ALA A 18 0.38 -5.12 7.11
N ARG A 19 -0.38 -4.27 6.40
CA ARG A 19 0.16 -3.50 5.27
C ARG A 19 1.25 -2.54 5.70
N ALA A 20 1.07 -1.86 6.84
CA ALA A 20 2.05 -0.95 7.40
C ALA A 20 3.37 -1.66 7.71
N LEU A 21 3.31 -2.85 8.30
CA LEU A 21 4.48 -3.68 8.58
C LEU A 21 5.26 -4.02 7.31
N PHE A 22 4.59 -4.53 6.27
CA PHE A 22 5.28 -4.89 5.02
C PHE A 22 5.83 -3.68 4.26
N ALA A 23 5.12 -2.54 4.31
CA ALA A 23 5.61 -1.29 3.77
C ALA A 23 6.85 -0.79 4.54
N ALA A 24 6.85 -0.89 5.88
CA ALA A 24 7.99 -0.53 6.71
C ALA A 24 9.22 -1.41 6.41
N LEU A 25 9.03 -2.72 6.26
CA LEU A 25 10.10 -3.64 5.88
C LEU A 25 10.70 -3.26 4.52
N ALA A 26 9.86 -3.00 3.51
CA ALA A 26 10.33 -2.57 2.20
C ALA A 26 11.11 -1.24 2.27
N ALA A 27 10.59 -0.27 3.03
CA ALA A 27 11.23 1.02 3.24
C ALA A 27 12.61 0.88 3.88
N VAL A 28 12.73 0.09 4.95
CA VAL A 28 13.99 -0.17 5.65
C VAL A 28 14.99 -0.86 4.72
N MET A 29 14.55 -1.90 4.00
CA MET A 29 15.42 -2.65 3.08
C MET A 29 15.98 -1.77 1.95
N VAL A 30 15.20 -0.82 1.44
CA VAL A 30 15.68 0.11 0.40
C VAL A 30 16.55 1.21 1.01
N THR A 31 16.07 1.88 2.05
CA THR A 31 16.70 3.10 2.59
C THR A 31 18.08 2.84 3.18
N PHE A 32 18.27 1.69 3.82
CA PHE A 32 19.54 1.32 4.45
C PHE A 32 20.43 0.45 3.56
N SER A 33 20.06 0.24 2.30
CA SER A 33 20.91 -0.45 1.32
C SER A 33 21.75 0.56 0.56
N SER A 34 23.05 0.28 0.42
CA SER A 34 23.90 1.05 -0.49
C SER A 34 23.66 0.66 -1.96
N ASP A 35 23.21 -0.57 -2.21
CA ASP A 35 22.80 -1.01 -3.54
C ASP A 35 21.38 -0.52 -3.84
N HIS A 36 21.17 0.10 -5.00
CA HIS A 36 19.86 0.51 -5.52
C HIS A 36 19.69 0.03 -6.97
N SER A 37 20.22 -1.15 -7.25
CA SER A 37 20.12 -1.83 -8.54
C SER A 37 18.71 -2.38 -8.81
N ALA A 38 18.40 -2.67 -10.07
CA ALA A 38 17.15 -3.32 -10.44
C ALA A 38 16.96 -4.71 -9.80
N PRO A 39 18.00 -5.59 -9.70
CA PRO A 39 17.92 -6.84 -8.97
C PRO A 39 17.47 -6.71 -7.51
N LEU A 40 18.03 -5.75 -6.78
CA LEU A 40 17.61 -5.49 -5.40
C LEU A 40 16.19 -4.89 -5.38
N GLY A 41 15.95 -3.84 -6.17
CA GLY A 41 14.67 -3.13 -6.20
C GLY A 41 13.50 -4.06 -6.51
N LEU A 42 13.62 -4.91 -7.54
CA LEU A 42 12.60 -5.92 -7.86
C LEU A 42 12.50 -7.02 -6.82
N GLY A 43 13.62 -7.39 -6.17
CA GLY A 43 13.59 -8.32 -5.04
C GLY A 43 12.74 -7.81 -3.89
N VAL A 44 13.02 -6.60 -3.42
CA VAL A 44 12.26 -5.97 -2.32
C VAL A 44 10.81 -5.71 -2.73
N PHE A 45 10.59 -5.15 -3.93
CA PHE A 45 9.26 -4.93 -4.48
C PHE A 45 8.43 -6.22 -4.55
N SER A 46 9.04 -7.33 -5.00
CA SER A 46 8.34 -8.61 -5.10
C SER A 46 7.86 -9.14 -3.75
N GLY A 47 8.72 -9.10 -2.72
CA GLY A 47 8.36 -9.49 -1.37
C GLY A 47 7.24 -8.60 -0.80
N PHE A 48 7.37 -7.28 -0.97
CA PHE A 48 6.36 -6.31 -0.57
C PHE A 48 5.01 -6.54 -1.26
N ALA A 49 4.99 -6.69 -2.58
CA ALA A 49 3.79 -6.85 -3.38
C ALA A 49 3.10 -8.18 -3.12
N LEU A 50 3.86 -9.27 -2.97
CA LEU A 50 3.31 -10.59 -2.61
C LEU A 50 2.71 -10.59 -1.21
N ALA A 51 3.43 -10.05 -0.21
CA ALA A 51 2.95 -9.99 1.16
C ALA A 51 1.70 -9.12 1.28
N THR A 52 1.70 -7.94 0.65
CA THR A 52 0.54 -7.04 0.61
C THR A 52 -0.63 -7.65 -0.14
N GLY A 53 -0.37 -8.32 -1.26
CA GLY A 53 -1.36 -9.05 -2.04
C GLY A 53 -2.01 -10.18 -1.24
N LEU A 54 -1.23 -10.92 -0.45
CA LEU A 54 -1.74 -11.95 0.45
C LEU A 54 -2.61 -11.35 1.56
N VAL A 55 -2.20 -10.24 2.16
CA VAL A 55 -3.01 -9.51 3.16
C VAL A 55 -4.37 -9.14 2.58
N PHE A 56 -4.42 -8.62 1.36
CA PHE A 56 -5.68 -8.34 0.67
C PHE A 56 -6.48 -9.61 0.34
N ALA A 57 -5.85 -10.69 -0.10
CA ALA A 57 -6.53 -11.94 -0.40
C ALA A 57 -7.20 -12.54 0.84
N LEU A 58 -6.53 -12.49 1.99
CA LEU A 58 -7.08 -12.96 3.26
C LEU A 58 -8.20 -12.05 3.77
N SER A 59 -8.07 -10.72 3.59
CA SER A 59 -9.08 -9.76 4.06
C SER A 59 -10.44 -9.92 3.37
N VAL A 60 -10.47 -10.44 2.13
CA VAL A 60 -11.70 -10.77 1.40
C VAL A 60 -12.65 -11.64 2.24
N TRP A 61 -12.10 -12.60 2.99
CA TRP A 61 -12.90 -13.58 3.73
C TRP A 61 -12.95 -13.26 5.22
N LEU A 62 -11.84 -12.79 5.78
CA LEU A 62 -11.70 -12.58 7.22
C LEU A 62 -12.26 -11.23 7.71
N VAL A 63 -12.36 -10.22 6.83
CA VAL A 63 -12.68 -8.84 7.22
C VAL A 63 -13.93 -8.32 6.49
N HIS A 64 -13.97 -8.47 5.16
CA HIS A 64 -15.00 -7.81 4.34
C HIS A 64 -16.28 -8.66 4.13
N PRO A 65 -17.48 -8.09 4.39
CA PRO A 65 -18.75 -8.77 4.17
C PRO A 65 -19.03 -8.98 2.67
N ARG A 66 -19.99 -9.87 2.36
CA ARG A 66 -20.47 -10.09 0.99
C ARG A 66 -21.02 -8.77 0.43
N GLY A 67 -20.46 -8.31 -0.70
CA GLY A 67 -20.78 -7.01 -1.33
C GLY A 67 -19.60 -6.04 -1.38
N GLU A 68 -18.64 -6.14 -0.46
CA GLU A 68 -17.49 -5.21 -0.36
C GLU A 68 -16.15 -5.84 -0.78
N ARG A 69 -16.21 -7.09 -1.26
CA ARG A 69 -15.02 -7.92 -1.52
C ARG A 69 -14.29 -7.60 -2.82
N LEU A 70 -14.92 -6.87 -3.74
CA LEU A 70 -14.36 -6.62 -5.06
C LEU A 70 -13.06 -5.82 -4.99
N THR A 71 -13.04 -4.73 -4.22
CA THR A 71 -11.85 -3.88 -4.07
C THR A 71 -10.65 -4.65 -3.51
N PRO A 72 -10.72 -5.31 -2.33
CA PRO A 72 -9.59 -6.09 -1.83
C PRO A 72 -9.21 -7.25 -2.74
N ALA A 73 -10.17 -7.90 -3.42
CA ALA A 73 -9.85 -8.95 -4.39
C ALA A 73 -9.04 -8.43 -5.59
N LEU A 74 -9.41 -7.28 -6.16
CA LEU A 74 -8.67 -6.65 -7.25
C LEU A 74 -7.27 -6.22 -6.81
N LEU A 75 -7.13 -5.62 -5.63
CA LEU A 75 -5.84 -5.23 -5.07
C LEU A 75 -4.94 -6.45 -4.80
N ALA A 76 -5.51 -7.55 -4.33
CA ALA A 76 -4.82 -8.81 -4.17
C ALA A 76 -4.28 -9.32 -5.51
N VAL A 77 -5.13 -9.42 -6.53
CA VAL A 77 -4.73 -9.91 -7.86
C VAL A 77 -3.63 -9.04 -8.47
N VAL A 78 -3.82 -7.72 -8.49
CA VAL A 78 -2.84 -6.78 -9.07
C VAL A 78 -1.49 -6.90 -8.36
N SER A 79 -1.48 -6.96 -7.03
CA SER A 79 -0.24 -7.02 -6.25
C SER A 79 0.45 -8.39 -6.34
N LEU A 80 -0.32 -9.48 -6.33
CA LEU A 80 0.22 -10.83 -6.49
C LEU A 80 0.84 -11.02 -7.87
N VAL A 81 0.17 -10.57 -8.94
CA VAL A 81 0.70 -10.66 -10.31
C VAL A 81 1.99 -9.84 -10.44
N ALA A 82 2.00 -8.60 -9.97
CA ALA A 82 3.20 -7.77 -9.99
C ALA A 82 4.36 -8.39 -9.18
N GLY A 83 4.04 -8.95 -8.01
CA GLY A 83 5.00 -9.63 -7.14
C GLY A 83 5.58 -10.90 -7.77
N MET A 84 4.75 -11.70 -8.45
CA MET A 84 5.19 -12.90 -9.18
C MET A 84 6.12 -12.52 -10.33
N VAL A 85 5.82 -11.47 -11.10
CA VAL A 85 6.71 -10.98 -12.16
C VAL A 85 8.06 -10.55 -11.59
N GLY A 86 8.08 -9.80 -10.48
CA GLY A 86 9.33 -9.36 -9.83
C GLY A 86 10.14 -10.50 -9.17
N SER A 87 9.50 -11.64 -8.91
CA SER A 87 10.14 -12.81 -8.31
C SER A 87 11.00 -13.59 -9.30
N VAL A 88 10.78 -13.44 -10.61
CA VAL A 88 11.58 -14.11 -11.64
C VAL A 88 12.96 -13.45 -11.73
N GLY A 89 13.97 -14.11 -11.15
CA GLY A 89 15.33 -13.57 -11.04
C GLY A 89 15.94 -13.15 -12.38
N SER A 90 15.74 -13.95 -13.44
CA SER A 90 16.25 -13.64 -14.79
C SER A 90 15.58 -12.42 -15.44
N TRP A 91 14.44 -11.96 -14.92
CA TRP A 91 13.74 -10.78 -15.43
C TRP A 91 14.11 -9.49 -14.71
N ARG A 92 15.01 -9.52 -13.71
CA ARG A 92 15.28 -8.36 -12.85
C ARG A 92 16.15 -7.27 -13.50
N THR A 93 15.65 -6.70 -14.58
CA THR A 93 16.27 -5.64 -15.36
C THR A 93 15.64 -4.28 -15.04
N THR A 94 16.35 -3.19 -15.36
CA THR A 94 15.85 -1.82 -15.19
C THR A 94 14.50 -1.62 -15.88
N GLY A 95 14.37 -2.05 -17.14
CA GLY A 95 13.11 -1.90 -17.88
C GLY A 95 11.94 -2.62 -17.23
N VAL A 96 12.18 -3.82 -16.69
CA VAL A 96 11.14 -4.59 -15.97
C VAL A 96 10.76 -3.91 -14.65
N PHE A 97 11.72 -3.34 -13.90
CA PHE A 97 11.42 -2.57 -12.68
C PHE A 97 10.46 -1.43 -13.00
N PHE A 98 10.81 -0.58 -13.95
CA PHE A 98 9.94 0.54 -14.35
C PHE A 98 8.58 0.05 -14.82
N GLY A 99 8.53 -0.91 -15.75
CA GLY A 99 7.27 -1.42 -16.29
C GLY A 99 6.34 -2.00 -15.22
N VAL A 100 6.85 -2.87 -14.34
CA VAL A 100 6.01 -3.55 -13.34
C VAL A 100 5.59 -2.61 -12.21
N VAL A 101 6.49 -1.75 -11.71
CA VAL A 101 6.19 -0.85 -10.60
C VAL A 101 5.24 0.26 -11.06
N ILE A 102 5.42 0.82 -12.26
CA ILE A 102 4.47 1.78 -12.85
C ILE A 102 3.09 1.13 -13.00
N ALA A 103 3.01 -0.03 -13.66
CA ALA A 103 1.74 -0.69 -13.91
C ALA A 103 1.03 -1.04 -12.59
N TRP A 104 1.77 -1.61 -11.62
CA TRP A 104 1.24 -1.92 -10.30
C TRP A 104 0.75 -0.66 -9.58
N ALA A 105 1.54 0.41 -9.55
CA ALA A 105 1.23 1.64 -8.84
C ALA A 105 -0.01 2.34 -9.42
N LEU A 106 -0.14 2.38 -10.75
CA LEU A 106 -1.30 2.92 -11.44
C LEU A 106 -2.57 2.09 -11.21
N LEU A 107 -2.48 0.77 -11.39
CA LEU A 107 -3.63 -0.13 -11.24
C LEU A 107 -4.12 -0.20 -9.79
N SER A 108 -3.20 -0.42 -8.84
CA SER A 108 -3.55 -0.49 -7.42
C SER A 108 -4.03 0.88 -6.91
N GLY A 109 -3.37 1.96 -7.30
CA GLY A 109 -3.77 3.32 -6.96
C GLY A 109 -5.18 3.67 -7.46
N ALA A 110 -5.48 3.33 -8.72
CA ALA A 110 -6.82 3.55 -9.28
C ALA A 110 -7.89 2.71 -8.58
N VAL A 111 -7.63 1.42 -8.35
CA VAL A 111 -8.58 0.51 -7.67
C VAL A 111 -8.85 0.99 -6.25
N GLU A 112 -7.81 1.33 -5.47
CA GLU A 112 -7.94 1.76 -4.09
C GLU A 112 -8.64 3.13 -3.99
N LEU A 113 -8.29 4.09 -4.86
CA LEU A 113 -8.94 5.39 -4.92
C LEU A 113 -10.42 5.28 -5.28
N VAL A 114 -10.77 4.55 -6.34
CA VAL A 114 -12.18 4.38 -6.75
C VAL A 114 -12.96 3.63 -5.68
N GLY A 115 -12.36 2.60 -5.05
CA GLY A 115 -12.96 1.87 -3.95
C GLY A 115 -13.28 2.78 -2.76
N ALA A 116 -12.33 3.61 -2.34
CA ALA A 116 -12.49 4.55 -1.24
C ALA A 116 -13.53 5.64 -1.55
N LEU A 117 -13.56 6.17 -2.78
CA LEU A 117 -14.55 7.16 -3.21
C LEU A 117 -15.97 6.57 -3.25
N ARG A 118 -16.13 5.28 -3.58
CA ARG A 118 -17.42 4.59 -3.51
C ARG A 118 -17.88 4.41 -2.06
N GLN A 119 -16.99 3.98 -1.17
CA GLN A 119 -17.31 3.80 0.27
C GLN A 119 -17.59 5.12 0.98
N ARG A 120 -16.96 6.23 0.55
CA ARG A 120 -17.26 7.57 1.07
C ARG A 120 -18.74 7.94 0.95
N LYS A 121 -19.41 7.47 -0.10
CA LYS A 121 -20.83 7.74 -0.35
C LYS A 121 -21.76 6.97 0.57
N THR A 122 -21.30 5.84 1.13
CA THR A 122 -22.12 4.94 1.94
C THR A 122 -21.82 5.03 3.43
N VAL A 123 -20.54 5.10 3.82
CA VAL A 123 -20.08 5.07 5.24
C VAL A 123 -19.56 6.43 5.71
N GLY A 124 -19.51 7.43 4.84
CA GLY A 124 -19.07 8.79 5.16
C GLY A 124 -17.55 9.01 5.08
N ALA A 125 -17.12 10.24 5.40
CA ALA A 125 -15.77 10.71 5.12
C ALA A 125 -14.68 10.09 6.00
N ALA A 126 -14.99 9.63 7.21
CA ALA A 126 -13.99 9.11 8.14
C ALA A 126 -13.39 7.77 7.67
N GLY A 127 -14.20 6.87 7.12
CA GLY A 127 -13.74 5.55 6.65
C GLY A 127 -13.00 5.58 5.30
N ALA A 128 -13.17 6.64 4.50
CA ALA A 128 -12.63 6.71 3.14
C ALA A 128 -11.30 7.45 3.00
N ARG A 129 -10.87 8.22 4.01
CA ARG A 129 -9.70 9.12 3.91
C ARG A 129 -8.41 8.37 3.62
N ASP A 130 -8.17 7.28 4.35
CA ASP A 130 -6.93 6.52 4.23
C ASP A 130 -6.81 5.89 2.83
N GLY A 131 -7.87 5.24 2.36
CA GLY A 131 -7.89 4.65 1.02
C GLY A 131 -7.72 5.68 -0.10
N VAL A 132 -8.30 6.88 0.04
CA VAL A 132 -8.08 7.98 -0.92
C VAL A 132 -6.62 8.41 -0.93
N LEU A 133 -6.02 8.61 0.26
CA LEU A 133 -4.63 9.05 0.38
C LEU A 133 -3.66 8.02 -0.21
N ILE A 134 -3.79 6.75 0.16
CA ILE A 134 -2.93 5.68 -0.33
C ILE A 134 -3.10 5.48 -1.84
N GLY A 135 -4.34 5.57 -2.34
CA GLY A 135 -4.64 5.53 -3.76
C GLY A 135 -3.94 6.65 -4.53
N ILE A 136 -4.02 7.89 -4.04
CA ILE A 136 -3.34 9.06 -4.64
C ILE A 136 -1.82 8.88 -4.59
N LEU A 137 -1.24 8.48 -3.46
CA LEU A 137 0.20 8.27 -3.33
C LEU A 137 0.71 7.21 -4.32
N SER A 138 -0.06 6.14 -4.52
CA SER A 138 0.26 5.09 -5.50
C SER A 138 0.21 5.62 -6.93
N LEU A 139 -0.82 6.41 -7.27
CA LEU A 139 -0.90 7.06 -8.58
C LEU A 139 0.26 8.02 -8.81
N VAL A 140 0.61 8.84 -7.80
CA VAL A 140 1.75 9.77 -7.87
C VAL A 140 3.04 9.02 -8.10
N LEU A 141 3.29 7.90 -7.40
CA LEU A 141 4.46 7.05 -7.65
C LEU A 141 4.50 6.60 -9.13
N GLY A 142 3.40 6.07 -9.65
CA GLY A 142 3.32 5.62 -11.04
C GLY A 142 3.59 6.73 -12.04
N VAL A 143 3.00 7.91 -11.85
CA VAL A 143 3.16 9.08 -12.72
C VAL A 143 4.60 9.62 -12.67
N VAL A 144 5.19 9.73 -11.48
CA VAL A 144 6.58 10.19 -11.33
C VAL A 144 7.55 9.24 -12.01
N LEU A 145 7.33 7.93 -11.91
CA LEU A 145 8.17 6.94 -12.57
C LEU A 145 7.99 6.90 -14.10
N MET A 146 6.89 7.43 -14.65
CA MET A 146 6.68 7.59 -16.09
C MET A 146 7.46 8.77 -16.69
N LEU A 147 7.97 9.68 -15.86
CA LEU A 147 8.87 10.73 -16.33
C LEU A 147 10.12 10.09 -16.97
N PRO A 148 10.86 10.80 -17.84
CA PRO A 148 12.04 10.25 -18.52
C PRO A 148 13.25 10.00 -17.59
N ILE A 149 13.02 9.79 -16.29
CA ILE A 149 14.04 9.49 -15.28
C ILE A 149 14.74 8.16 -15.57
N GLN A 150 14.12 7.22 -16.31
CA GLN A 150 14.77 5.95 -16.67
C GLN A 150 16.07 6.16 -17.44
N GLN A 151 16.18 7.25 -18.22
CA GLN A 151 17.36 7.59 -19.01
C GLN A 151 18.35 8.47 -18.24
N TYR A 152 18.05 8.84 -16.99
CA TYR A 152 18.89 9.71 -16.20
C TYR A 152 20.23 9.05 -15.86
N ALA A 153 21.31 9.77 -16.12
CA ALA A 153 22.66 9.42 -15.73
C ALA A 153 23.42 10.71 -15.44
N LEU A 154 23.83 10.89 -14.18
CA LEU A 154 24.66 12.02 -13.76
C LEU A 154 25.98 11.49 -13.22
N ASP A 155 27.06 11.76 -13.93
CA ASP A 155 28.41 11.48 -13.46
C ASP A 155 28.87 12.59 -12.51
N TYR A 156 29.39 12.20 -11.36
CA TYR A 156 29.90 13.12 -10.35
C TYR A 156 31.09 12.53 -9.60
N SER A 157 31.94 13.40 -9.07
CA SER A 157 33.10 13.01 -8.27
C SER A 157 32.99 13.56 -6.87
N ILE A 158 33.28 12.73 -5.88
CA ILE A 158 33.39 13.16 -4.49
C ILE A 158 34.88 13.17 -4.12
N ALA A 159 35.37 14.34 -3.67
CA ALA A 159 36.74 14.48 -3.19
C ALA A 159 37.01 13.44 -2.08
N GLY A 160 38.03 12.59 -2.29
CA GLY A 160 38.39 11.52 -1.36
C GLY A 160 37.57 10.22 -1.45
N ALA A 161 36.49 10.16 -2.23
CA ALA A 161 35.67 8.95 -2.40
C ALA A 161 35.58 8.41 -3.83
N GLY A 162 36.00 9.19 -4.84
CA GLY A 162 36.11 8.74 -6.23
C GLY A 162 35.00 9.25 -7.14
N SER A 163 34.82 8.59 -8.29
CA SER A 163 33.81 8.93 -9.31
C SER A 163 32.63 7.97 -9.25
N PHE A 164 31.43 8.51 -9.41
CA PHE A 164 30.15 7.81 -9.27
C PHE A 164 29.18 8.26 -10.36
N THR A 165 28.17 7.44 -10.62
CA THR A 165 27.07 7.77 -11.54
C THR A 165 25.75 7.60 -10.82
N LEU A 166 24.98 8.68 -10.70
CA LEU A 166 23.59 8.62 -10.25
C LEU A 166 22.70 8.24 -11.44
N THR A 167 22.12 7.05 -11.39
CA THR A 167 21.30 6.52 -12.48
C THR A 167 19.80 6.64 -12.19
N GLY A 168 18.99 6.58 -13.25
CA GLY A 168 17.54 6.52 -13.15
C GLY A 168 17.01 5.38 -12.28
N ILE A 169 17.66 4.21 -12.33
CA ILE A 169 17.25 3.07 -11.49
C ILE A 169 17.54 3.34 -10.00
N THR A 170 18.67 3.97 -9.68
CA THR A 170 19.00 4.39 -8.31
C THR A 170 17.90 5.29 -7.74
N ILE A 171 17.47 6.29 -8.53
CA ILE A 171 16.40 7.22 -8.16
C ILE A 171 15.07 6.46 -8.01
N ALA A 172 14.71 5.61 -8.96
CA ALA A 172 13.42 4.92 -8.98
C ALA A 172 13.26 3.93 -7.82
N VAL A 173 14.32 3.17 -7.48
CA VAL A 173 14.32 2.28 -6.31
C VAL A 173 14.19 3.11 -5.03
N GLY A 174 14.93 4.22 -4.92
CA GLY A 174 14.82 5.14 -3.78
C GLY A 174 13.41 5.73 -3.63
N LEU A 175 12.77 6.14 -4.73
CA LEU A 175 11.39 6.63 -4.74
C LEU A 175 10.38 5.56 -4.28
N PHE A 176 10.57 4.30 -4.70
CA PHE A 176 9.76 3.20 -4.19
C PHE A 176 9.94 3.01 -2.67
N GLY A 177 11.17 3.07 -2.16
CA GLY A 177 11.45 3.02 -0.72
C GLY A 177 10.80 4.18 0.04
N GLY A 178 10.90 5.40 -0.48
CA GLY A 178 10.26 6.59 0.08
C GLY A 178 8.73 6.48 0.10
N TYR A 179 8.12 6.01 -1.00
CA TYR A 179 6.70 5.70 -1.06
C TYR A 179 6.30 4.69 0.02
N ALA A 180 7.05 3.59 0.16
CA ALA A 180 6.78 2.56 1.16
C ALA A 180 6.87 3.11 2.59
N ALA A 181 7.84 3.99 2.86
CA ALA A 181 7.98 4.64 4.16
C ALA A 181 6.76 5.50 4.50
N VAL A 182 6.30 6.32 3.55
CA VAL A 182 5.12 7.17 3.72
C VAL A 182 3.87 6.33 3.96
N VAL A 183 3.65 5.29 3.14
CA VAL A 183 2.53 4.35 3.30
C VAL A 183 2.56 3.66 4.66
N ALA A 184 3.73 3.21 5.11
CA ALA A 184 3.89 2.56 6.40
C ALA A 184 3.43 3.45 7.55
N VAL A 185 3.87 4.72 7.56
CA VAL A 185 3.51 5.69 8.61
C VAL A 185 2.00 5.95 8.60
N PHE A 186 1.42 6.26 7.44
CA PHE A 186 -0.01 6.57 7.37
C PHE A 186 -0.89 5.38 7.78
N LEU A 187 -0.56 4.17 7.33
CA LEU A 187 -1.32 2.98 7.70
C LEU A 187 -1.11 2.56 9.15
N ALA A 188 0.07 2.78 9.73
CA ALA A 188 0.31 2.55 11.16
C ALA A 188 -0.54 3.51 12.01
N ILE A 189 -0.53 4.81 11.69
CA ILE A 189 -1.35 5.81 12.38
C ILE A 189 -2.83 5.44 12.29
N ALA A 190 -3.31 5.07 11.10
CA ALA A 190 -4.68 4.65 10.90
C ALA A 190 -5.05 3.40 11.73
N GLY A 191 -4.19 2.38 11.71
CA GLY A 191 -4.40 1.12 12.42
C GLY A 191 -4.40 1.26 13.95
N PHE A 192 -3.61 2.21 14.49
CA PHE A 192 -3.55 2.50 15.92
C PHE A 192 -4.53 3.61 16.38
N SER A 193 -5.24 4.26 15.45
CA SER A 193 -6.14 5.37 15.80
C SER A 193 -7.37 4.87 16.61
N PRO A 194 -7.69 5.49 17.76
CA PRO A 194 -8.88 5.15 18.53
C PRO A 194 -10.17 5.42 17.75
N ARG A 195 -11.12 4.48 17.76
CA ARG A 195 -12.47 4.70 17.23
C ARG A 195 -13.38 5.28 18.30
N ARG A 196 -14.20 6.27 17.93
CA ARG A 196 -15.27 6.75 18.81
C ARG A 196 -16.33 5.65 18.97
N PRO A 197 -16.83 5.39 20.19
CA PRO A 197 -17.98 4.53 20.37
C PRO A 197 -19.16 5.05 19.54
N GLU A 198 -19.91 4.15 18.89
CA GLU A 198 -21.19 4.54 18.32
C GLU A 198 -22.10 5.09 19.44
N PRO A 199 -22.83 6.18 19.20
CA PRO A 199 -23.82 6.65 20.16
C PRO A 199 -24.80 5.52 20.46
N VAL A 200 -24.91 5.13 21.74
CA VAL A 200 -25.96 4.20 22.18
C VAL A 200 -27.31 4.83 21.80
N PRO A 201 -28.19 4.14 21.07
CA PRO A 201 -29.53 4.65 20.77
C PRO A 201 -30.21 5.04 22.08
N ALA A 202 -30.62 6.30 22.20
CA ALA A 202 -31.36 6.75 23.36
C ALA A 202 -32.65 5.92 23.45
N VAL A 203 -32.86 5.27 24.59
CA VAL A 203 -34.12 4.55 24.87
C VAL A 203 -35.23 5.60 24.88
N PRO A 204 -36.32 5.44 24.09
CA PRO A 204 -37.44 6.36 24.11
C PRO A 204 -37.99 6.50 25.54
N SER A 205 -38.23 7.73 25.98
CA SER A 205 -38.68 8.06 27.34
C SER A 205 -40.07 7.53 27.72
N GLU A 206 -40.77 6.85 26.81
CA GLU A 206 -42.08 6.25 27.08
C GLU A 206 -42.03 4.97 27.93
N GLU A 207 -40.89 4.27 27.99
CA GLU A 207 -40.78 2.99 28.73
C GLU A 207 -40.29 3.15 30.18
N ALA A 208 -39.99 4.38 30.61
CA ALA A 208 -39.52 4.70 31.98
C ALA A 208 -40.66 5.08 32.95
N ALA A 209 -41.91 5.04 32.51
CA ALA A 209 -43.08 5.51 33.27
C ALA A 209 -44.17 4.44 33.51
N SER A 210 -43.87 3.14 33.29
CA SER A 210 -44.79 2.03 33.56
C SER A 210 -44.27 1.11 34.66
#